data_AF-A0A355GQR9-F1
#
_entry.id   AF-A0A355GQR9-F1
#
_cell.length_a   1.000
_cell.length_b   1.000
_cell.length_c   1.000
_cell.angle_alpha   90.00
_cell.angle_beta   90.00
_cell.angle_gamma   90.00
#
_symmetry.space_group_name_H-M   'P 1'
#
loop_
_entity.id
_entity.type
_entity.pdbx_description
1 polymer ?
#
loop_
_entity_poly.entity_id
_entity_poly.type
_entity_poly.pdbx_seq_one_letter_code
_entity_poly.pdbx_strand_id
1 'polypeptide(L)'
;MGTQTPDDTWLSGGTSTVKNSGMLTSPVIDLGILQNPVLQFAYWFEIEGMAPLTNDLMDVYISVNGGFFTFLGSLNPIVGGGQGAAVPHTSGGTDSPAYWDWRSYDLNEYAGKTIQLSFVFDTVNADRNGFRGWFIDDIEITEDAVRNLSAKELNPAVNRTPGLR
;
A
#
# COMPACT_ATOMS: atom_id res chain seq x y z
N MET A 1 -9.38 12.02 -7.89
CA MET A 1 -8.66 12.51 -9.07
C MET A 1 -7.98 13.79 -8.64
N GLY A 2 -6.65 13.90 -8.79
CA GLY A 2 -5.97 15.19 -8.61
C GLY A 2 -6.62 16.23 -9.52
N THR A 3 -6.89 17.42 -9.00
CA THR A 3 -7.43 18.52 -9.79
C THR A 3 -6.35 18.95 -10.77
N GLN A 4 -6.56 18.78 -12.08
CA GLN A 4 -5.70 19.38 -13.10
C GLN A 4 -6.12 20.84 -13.30
N THR A 5 -5.18 21.78 -13.25
CA THR A 5 -5.44 23.19 -13.54
C THR A 5 -5.25 23.49 -15.04
N PRO A 6 -5.80 24.59 -15.57
CA PRO A 6 -5.59 24.98 -16.97
C PRO A 6 -4.12 25.23 -17.34
N ASP A 7 -3.28 25.61 -16.35
CA ASP A 7 -1.84 25.82 -16.52
C ASP A 7 -1.03 24.54 -16.29
N ASP A 8 -1.71 23.41 -16.09
CA ASP A 8 -1.06 22.13 -15.88
C ASP A 8 -0.42 21.65 -17.18
N THR A 9 0.89 21.42 -17.14
CA THR A 9 1.62 20.96 -18.34
C THR A 9 1.32 19.49 -18.59
N TRP A 10 1.35 19.09 -19.86
CA TRP A 10 1.24 17.68 -20.25
C TRP A 10 2.21 16.84 -19.41
N LEU A 11 1.68 15.84 -18.72
CA LEU A 11 2.40 14.90 -17.87
C LEU A 11 2.89 15.41 -16.50
N SER A 12 2.37 16.48 -15.92
CA SER A 12 2.87 17.01 -14.63
C SER A 12 2.76 16.07 -13.42
N GLY A 13 1.82 15.11 -13.45
CA GLY A 13 1.43 14.34 -12.27
C GLY A 13 0.49 15.10 -11.33
N GLY A 14 -0.17 16.18 -11.78
CA GLY A 14 -1.20 16.92 -11.05
C GLY A 14 -0.70 18.21 -10.38
N THR A 15 -1.54 18.82 -9.54
CA THR A 15 -1.32 20.17 -8.95
C THR A 15 -0.80 20.17 -7.52
N SER A 16 -0.52 19.00 -6.94
CA SER A 16 0.08 18.95 -5.61
C SER A 16 1.49 19.54 -5.68
N THR A 17 1.69 20.65 -4.96
CA THR A 17 2.95 21.43 -4.93
C THR A 17 3.66 21.35 -3.58
N VAL A 18 3.16 20.47 -2.70
CA VAL A 18 3.73 20.20 -1.38
C VAL A 18 3.88 18.70 -1.20
N LYS A 19 4.79 18.32 -0.29
CA LYS A 19 4.90 16.95 0.19
C LYS A 19 3.74 16.62 1.13
N ASN A 20 3.27 15.39 1.07
CA ASN A 20 2.22 14.83 1.90
C ASN A 20 2.71 13.56 2.59
N SER A 21 2.20 13.30 3.80
CA SER A 21 2.47 12.08 4.54
C SER A 21 1.30 11.75 5.47
N GLY A 22 1.13 10.47 5.81
CA GLY A 22 0.14 9.98 6.76
C GLY A 22 0.64 8.75 7.49
N MET A 23 0.14 8.55 8.72
CA MET A 23 0.47 7.39 9.54
C MET A 23 -0.78 6.86 10.23
N LEU A 24 -0.99 5.55 10.15
CA LEU A 24 -1.98 4.81 10.92
C LEU A 24 -1.26 3.82 11.83
N THR A 25 -1.49 3.92 13.14
CA THR A 25 -0.94 2.98 14.13
C THR A 25 -2.07 2.16 14.74
N SER A 26 -1.88 0.85 14.80
CA SER A 26 -2.84 -0.07 15.43
C SER A 26 -2.85 0.11 16.96
N PRO A 27 -3.90 -0.35 17.64
CA PRO A 27 -3.81 -0.69 19.06
C PRO A 27 -2.74 -1.76 19.31
N VAL A 28 -2.42 -2.00 20.59
CA VAL A 28 -1.59 -3.15 20.99
C VAL A 28 -2.33 -4.45 20.67
N ILE A 29 -1.62 -5.36 20.01
CA ILE A 29 -2.08 -6.69 19.62
C ILE A 29 -1.25 -7.71 20.40
N ASP A 30 -1.91 -8.59 21.14
CA ASP A 30 -1.25 -9.72 21.79
C ASP A 30 -1.23 -10.91 20.82
N LEU A 31 -0.04 -11.35 20.41
CA LEU A 31 0.11 -12.52 19.54
C LEU A 31 -0.06 -13.84 20.31
N GLY A 32 -0.04 -13.79 21.64
CA GLY A 32 -0.46 -14.88 22.53
C GLY A 32 0.11 -16.24 22.15
N ILE A 33 -0.79 -17.20 21.90
CA ILE A 33 -0.44 -18.59 21.57
C ILE A 33 -0.53 -18.91 20.07
N LEU A 34 -0.68 -17.91 19.21
CA LEU A 34 -0.77 -18.12 17.76
C LEU A 34 0.49 -18.84 17.26
N GLN A 35 0.29 -19.86 16.41
CA GLN A 35 1.39 -20.58 15.78
C GLN A 35 1.66 -20.02 14.39
N ASN A 36 2.92 -19.64 14.13
CA ASN A 36 3.33 -18.98 12.88
C ASN A 36 2.41 -17.79 12.52
N PRO A 37 2.29 -16.78 13.40
CA PRO A 37 1.44 -15.63 13.15
C PRO A 37 1.89 -14.89 11.89
N VAL A 38 0.91 -14.41 11.12
CA VAL A 38 1.08 -13.63 9.91
C VAL A 38 0.22 -12.38 10.01
N LEU A 39 0.81 -11.23 9.68
CA LEU A 39 0.03 -10.04 9.32
C LEU A 39 -0.43 -10.18 7.89
N GLN A 40 -1.71 -9.97 7.64
CA GLN A 40 -2.27 -9.85 6.32
C GLN A 40 -3.18 -8.61 6.23
N PHE A 41 -3.17 -7.93 5.09
CA PHE A 41 -4.10 -6.84 4.80
C PHE A 41 -4.31 -6.68 3.30
N ALA A 42 -5.52 -6.25 2.92
CA ALA A 42 -5.81 -5.90 1.55
C ALA A 42 -5.20 -4.53 1.24
N TYR A 43 -4.64 -4.37 0.06
CA TYR A 43 -4.07 -3.11 -0.39
C TYR A 43 -4.50 -2.75 -1.80
N TRP A 44 -4.58 -1.45 -2.03
CA TRP A 44 -4.77 -0.83 -3.33
C TRP A 44 -3.88 0.42 -3.35
N PHE A 45 -3.20 0.69 -4.46
CA PHE A 45 -2.43 1.94 -4.56
C PHE A 45 -2.37 2.49 -5.98
N GLU A 46 -2.15 3.80 -6.04
CA GLU A 46 -1.71 4.54 -7.20
C GLU A 46 -0.75 5.64 -6.73
N ILE A 47 0.50 5.56 -7.19
CA ILE A 47 1.61 6.44 -6.80
C ILE A 47 2.35 6.93 -8.05
N GLU A 48 3.32 7.83 -7.88
CA GLU A 48 4.17 8.26 -8.98
C GLU A 48 4.96 7.10 -9.60
N GLY A 49 5.00 7.05 -10.93
CA GLY A 49 5.78 6.05 -11.66
C GLY A 49 7.29 6.33 -11.69
N MET A 50 7.72 7.50 -11.22
CA MET A 50 9.12 7.91 -11.18
C MET A 50 9.73 7.58 -9.83
N ALA A 51 10.89 6.91 -9.85
CA ALA A 51 11.67 6.57 -8.66
C ALA A 51 10.84 5.99 -7.47
N PRO A 52 9.99 4.97 -7.70
CA PRO A 52 9.13 4.38 -6.67
C PRO A 52 9.91 3.77 -5.49
N LEU A 53 11.23 3.58 -5.61
CA LEU A 53 12.09 3.12 -4.51
C LEU A 53 12.41 4.23 -3.48
N THR A 54 12.21 5.49 -3.83
CA THR A 54 12.63 6.63 -3.00
C THR A 54 11.51 7.64 -2.73
N ASN A 55 10.37 7.51 -3.40
CA ASN A 55 9.23 8.40 -3.29
C ASN A 55 7.93 7.61 -3.15
N ASP A 56 6.87 8.29 -2.69
CA ASP A 56 5.56 7.68 -2.40
C ASP A 56 5.70 6.37 -1.63
N LEU A 57 6.51 6.42 -0.56
CA LEU A 57 6.85 5.28 0.27
C LEU A 57 5.62 4.78 1.02
N MET A 58 5.37 3.47 0.93
CA MET A 58 4.30 2.72 1.57
C MET A 58 4.92 1.67 2.49
N ASP A 59 5.29 2.12 3.68
CA ASP A 59 6.08 1.33 4.62
C ASP A 59 5.23 0.82 5.78
N VAL A 60 5.56 -0.38 6.24
CA VAL A 60 5.01 -1.01 7.42
C VAL A 60 6.10 -1.13 8.47
N TYR A 61 5.81 -0.68 9.68
CA TYR A 61 6.67 -0.78 10.84
C TYR A 61 6.00 -1.61 11.93
N ILE A 62 6.82 -2.20 12.80
CA ILE A 62 6.38 -2.99 13.96
C ILE A 62 7.08 -2.51 15.23
N SER A 63 6.32 -2.31 16.29
CA SER A 63 6.83 -2.15 17.65
C SER A 63 6.56 -3.44 18.41
N VAL A 64 7.52 -3.88 19.24
CA VAL A 64 7.45 -5.13 19.99
C VAL A 64 7.59 -4.83 21.47
N ASN A 65 6.67 -5.35 22.30
CA ASN A 65 6.64 -5.17 23.76
C ASN A 65 6.74 -3.71 24.21
N GLY A 66 6.11 -2.78 23.46
CA GLY A 66 6.13 -1.35 23.74
C GLY A 66 7.45 -0.66 23.41
N GLY A 67 8.35 -1.31 22.68
CA GLY A 67 9.60 -0.74 22.19
C GLY A 67 9.43 0.22 21.02
N PHE A 68 10.55 0.66 20.44
CA PHE A 68 10.56 1.50 19.24
C PHE A 68 10.01 0.75 18.02
N PHE A 69 9.43 1.49 17.09
CA PHE A 69 9.02 0.95 15.78
C PHE A 69 10.26 0.66 14.92
N THR A 70 10.31 -0.55 14.36
CA THR A 70 11.33 -1.01 13.42
C THR A 70 10.68 -1.39 12.10
N PHE A 71 11.41 -1.26 10.99
CA PHE A 71 10.90 -1.58 9.65
C PHE A 71 10.51 -3.05 9.53
N LEU A 72 9.29 -3.32 9.08
CA LEU A 72 8.78 -4.66 8.79
C LEU A 72 8.79 -4.95 7.28
N GLY A 73 8.47 -3.95 6.46
CA GLY A 73 8.54 -4.08 5.01
C GLY A 73 7.92 -2.92 4.26
N SER A 74 8.07 -2.93 2.94
CA SER A 74 7.51 -1.93 2.03
C SER A 74 6.64 -2.58 0.97
N LEU A 75 5.68 -1.83 0.44
CA LEU A 75 4.84 -2.21 -0.70
C LEU A 75 5.33 -1.61 -2.02
N ASN A 76 6.32 -0.71 -1.96
CA ASN A 76 6.80 -0.04 -3.16
C ASN A 76 7.31 -1.04 -4.21
N PRO A 77 6.99 -0.81 -5.49
CA PRO A 77 7.51 -1.62 -6.59
C PRO A 77 9.04 -1.64 -6.60
N ILE A 78 9.62 -2.85 -6.66
CA ILE A 78 11.08 -3.02 -6.78
C ILE A 78 11.61 -2.75 -8.20
N VAL A 79 10.70 -2.65 -9.18
CA VAL A 79 11.00 -2.34 -10.57
C VAL A 79 10.15 -1.15 -11.00
N GLY A 80 10.80 -0.12 -11.51
CA GLY A 80 10.15 1.12 -11.92
C GLY A 80 11.08 2.30 -11.67
N GLY A 81 11.07 3.27 -12.57
CA GLY A 81 11.99 4.41 -12.52
C GLY A 81 12.38 4.81 -13.93
N GLY A 82 11.63 5.75 -14.50
CA GLY A 82 11.92 6.29 -15.83
C GLY A 82 10.69 6.59 -16.68
N GLN A 83 9.48 6.50 -16.12
CA GLN A 83 8.26 6.87 -16.84
C GLN A 83 7.98 8.36 -16.74
N GLY A 84 7.10 8.86 -17.62
CA GLY A 84 6.67 10.26 -17.60
C GLY A 84 5.96 10.61 -16.29
N ALA A 85 5.99 11.89 -15.93
CA ALA A 85 5.57 12.36 -14.62
C ALA A 85 4.05 12.17 -14.30
N ALA A 86 3.20 11.94 -15.31
CA ALA A 86 1.80 11.55 -15.11
C ALA A 86 1.52 10.05 -15.29
N VAL A 87 2.54 9.22 -15.50
CA VAL A 87 2.36 7.77 -15.60
C VAL A 87 2.34 7.19 -14.18
N PRO A 88 1.22 6.63 -13.72
CA PRO A 88 1.16 6.05 -12.38
C PRO A 88 1.88 4.71 -12.32
N HIS A 89 2.37 4.37 -11.13
CA HIS A 89 2.51 2.98 -10.73
C HIS A 89 1.31 2.60 -9.86
N THR A 90 0.65 1.49 -10.20
CA THR A 90 -0.49 1.00 -9.42
C THR A 90 -0.26 -0.41 -8.90
N SER A 91 -1.15 -0.88 -8.03
CA SER A 91 -1.18 -2.30 -7.62
C SER A 91 -1.39 -3.27 -8.78
N GLY A 92 -1.83 -2.78 -9.96
CA GLY A 92 -1.90 -3.56 -11.19
C GLY A 92 -0.71 -3.40 -12.13
N GLY A 93 0.33 -2.67 -11.71
CA GLY A 93 1.55 -2.42 -12.48
C GLY A 93 1.63 -1.00 -13.04
N THR A 94 2.63 -0.77 -13.88
CA THR A 94 2.85 0.53 -14.51
C THR A 94 1.75 0.84 -15.52
N ASP A 95 1.20 2.05 -15.47
CA ASP A 95 0.16 2.55 -16.38
C ASP A 95 -1.05 1.61 -16.54
N SER A 96 -1.36 0.85 -15.49
CA SER A 96 -2.39 -0.18 -15.49
C SER A 96 -3.45 0.14 -14.42
N PRO A 97 -4.71 -0.28 -14.62
CA PRO A 97 -5.73 -0.12 -13.59
C PRO A 97 -5.33 -0.84 -12.29
N ALA A 98 -5.39 -0.11 -11.19
CA ALA A 98 -5.19 -0.65 -9.85
C ALA A 98 -6.32 -1.63 -9.45
N TYR A 99 -5.97 -2.65 -8.68
CA TYR A 99 -6.91 -3.60 -8.07
C TYR A 99 -6.50 -3.89 -6.62
N TRP A 100 -7.44 -4.34 -5.80
CA TRP A 100 -7.19 -4.85 -4.46
C TRP A 100 -6.47 -6.19 -4.53
N ASP A 101 -5.36 -6.32 -3.80
CA ASP A 101 -4.63 -7.57 -3.62
C ASP A 101 -4.22 -7.73 -2.14
N TRP A 102 -3.72 -8.90 -1.76
CA TRP A 102 -3.27 -9.17 -0.40
C TRP A 102 -1.77 -8.96 -0.24
N ARG A 103 -1.38 -8.30 0.85
CA ARG A 103 -0.01 -8.32 1.35
C ARG A 103 0.05 -9.15 2.62
N SER A 104 1.13 -9.91 2.78
CA SER A 104 1.39 -10.66 4.01
C SER A 104 2.82 -10.49 4.50
N TYR A 105 3.01 -10.41 5.81
CA TYR A 105 4.30 -10.42 6.48
C TYR A 105 4.32 -11.52 7.54
N ASP A 106 5.35 -12.36 7.49
CA ASP A 106 5.62 -13.36 8.54
C ASP A 106 5.94 -12.65 9.86
N LEU A 107 5.25 -13.03 10.92
CA LEU A 107 5.46 -12.51 12.28
C LEU A 107 5.98 -13.58 13.24
N ASN A 108 6.42 -14.74 12.76
CA ASN A 108 6.81 -15.86 13.60
C ASN A 108 7.92 -15.53 14.62
N GLU A 109 8.84 -14.62 14.27
CA GLU A 109 9.86 -14.11 15.22
C GLU A 109 9.24 -13.37 16.43
N TYR A 110 8.00 -12.91 16.29
CA TYR A 110 7.26 -12.15 17.30
C TYR A 110 6.21 -12.99 18.04
N ALA A 111 6.08 -14.29 17.76
CA ALA A 111 5.15 -15.17 18.46
C ALA A 111 5.31 -15.09 19.99
N GLY A 112 4.18 -15.03 20.71
CA GLY A 112 4.16 -14.86 22.17
C GLY A 112 4.48 -13.46 22.68
N LYS A 113 4.64 -12.46 21.81
CA LYS A 113 4.90 -11.06 22.18
C LYS A 113 3.66 -10.20 21.95
N THR A 114 3.69 -9.00 22.52
CA THR A 114 2.74 -7.93 22.15
C THR A 114 3.35 -7.06 21.07
N ILE A 115 2.56 -6.66 20.08
CA ILE A 115 3.02 -5.84 18.96
C ILE A 115 2.10 -4.64 18.73
N GLN A 116 2.60 -3.64 18.02
CA GLN A 116 1.81 -2.62 17.34
C GLN A 116 2.32 -2.48 15.92
N LEU A 117 1.43 -2.23 14.96
CA LEU A 117 1.77 -2.02 13.56
C LEU A 117 1.56 -0.56 13.20
N SER A 118 2.43 -0.01 12.36
CA SER A 118 2.29 1.34 11.81
C SER A 118 2.43 1.31 10.30
N PHE A 119 1.40 1.80 9.61
CA PHE A 119 1.36 1.96 8.16
C PHE A 119 1.66 3.42 7.85
N VAL A 120 2.72 3.68 7.09
CA VAL A 120 3.23 5.02 6.81
C VAL A 120 3.23 5.25 5.30
N PHE A 121 2.53 6.30 4.87
CA PHE A 121 2.64 6.84 3.53
C PHE A 121 3.45 8.14 3.56
N ASP A 122 4.48 8.27 2.73
CA ASP A 122 5.27 9.51 2.59
C ASP A 122 5.67 9.76 1.14
N THR A 123 5.21 10.87 0.58
CA THR A 123 5.60 11.33 -0.76
C THR A 123 7.07 11.72 -0.85
N VAL A 124 7.75 11.99 0.29
CA VAL A 124 9.15 12.40 0.44
C VAL A 124 9.46 13.79 -0.12
N ASN A 125 8.95 14.13 -1.29
CA ASN A 125 9.17 15.39 -1.99
C ASN A 125 7.83 16.02 -2.44
N ALA A 126 7.88 17.18 -3.10
CA ALA A 126 6.70 17.93 -3.51
C ALA A 126 6.28 17.69 -4.98
N ASP A 127 7.02 16.88 -5.71
CA ASP A 127 6.85 16.63 -7.14
C ASP A 127 5.84 15.48 -7.36
N ARG A 128 4.99 15.59 -8.38
CA ARG A 128 4.18 14.48 -8.95
C ARG A 128 3.23 13.78 -7.97
N ASN A 129 2.81 14.47 -6.91
CA ASN A 129 1.96 13.93 -5.85
C ASN A 129 0.45 13.92 -6.18
N GLY A 130 0.03 14.00 -7.44
CA GLY A 130 -1.39 14.07 -7.83
C GLY A 130 -2.09 12.71 -8.02
N PHE A 131 -1.46 11.64 -7.54
CA PHE A 131 -2.01 10.29 -7.54
C PHE A 131 -2.87 10.02 -6.29
N ARG A 132 -3.66 8.94 -6.33
CA ARG A 132 -4.62 8.65 -5.24
C ARG A 132 -3.95 8.23 -3.93
N GLY A 133 -2.71 7.73 -3.97
CA GLY A 133 -1.97 7.26 -2.80
C GLY A 133 -2.26 5.80 -2.47
N TRP A 134 -2.12 5.46 -1.19
CA TRP A 134 -2.23 4.10 -0.67
C TRP A 134 -3.47 3.88 0.18
N PHE A 135 -4.16 2.79 -0.09
CA PHE A 135 -5.37 2.36 0.59
C PHE A 135 -5.13 0.97 1.16
N ILE A 136 -5.59 0.76 2.39
CA ILE A 136 -5.52 -0.51 3.11
C ILE A 136 -6.92 -0.84 3.62
N ASP A 137 -7.25 -2.13 3.63
CA ASP A 137 -8.51 -2.64 4.18
C ASP A 137 -8.29 -4.07 4.73
N ASP A 138 -9.30 -4.63 5.40
CA ASP A 138 -9.33 -6.01 5.90
C ASP A 138 -8.02 -6.45 6.59
N ILE A 139 -7.56 -5.66 7.56
CA ILE A 139 -6.34 -5.94 8.31
C ILE A 139 -6.59 -7.07 9.30
N GLU A 140 -5.82 -8.15 9.18
CA GLU A 140 -5.95 -9.36 9.97
C GLU A 140 -4.59 -9.82 10.52
N ILE A 141 -4.60 -10.32 11.75
CA ILE A 141 -3.53 -11.15 12.31
C ILE A 141 -4.09 -12.55 12.46
N THR A 142 -3.46 -13.51 11.82
CA THR A 142 -3.96 -14.89 11.76
C THR A 142 -2.80 -15.89 11.75
N GLU A 143 -3.11 -17.18 11.88
CA GLU A 143 -2.12 -18.23 11.65
C GLU A 143 -1.94 -18.45 10.15
N ASP A 144 -0.69 -18.67 9.70
CA ASP A 144 -0.40 -18.83 8.26
C ASP A 144 -1.27 -19.91 7.58
N ALA A 145 -1.62 -20.98 8.31
CA ALA A 145 -2.42 -22.09 7.79
C ALA A 145 -3.85 -21.70 7.38
N VAL A 146 -4.38 -20.58 7.87
CA VAL A 146 -5.76 -20.14 7.63
C VAL A 146 -5.85 -18.73 7.03
N ARG A 147 -4.74 -18.16 6.57
CA ARG A 147 -4.74 -16.84 5.94
C ARG A 147 -5.52 -16.82 4.63
N ASN A 148 -6.12 -15.67 4.32
CA ASN A 148 -6.79 -15.45 3.05
C ASN A 148 -5.76 -15.42 1.91
N LEU A 149 -6.10 -15.93 0.73
CA LEU A 149 -5.16 -15.95 -0.41
C LEU A 149 -5.66 -15.15 -1.62
N SER A 150 -6.83 -14.52 -1.52
CA SER A 150 -7.42 -13.76 -2.64
C SER A 150 -8.24 -12.57 -2.18
N ALA A 151 -7.93 -11.36 -2.66
CA ALA A 151 -8.68 -10.14 -2.34
C ALA A 151 -9.77 -9.84 -3.39
N LYS A 152 -10.15 -10.87 -4.15
CA LYS A 152 -11.03 -10.73 -5.33
C LYS A 152 -12.40 -10.17 -4.98
N GLU A 153 -12.88 -10.38 -3.77
CA GLU A 153 -14.20 -9.91 -3.30
C GLU A 153 -14.23 -8.38 -3.11
N LEU A 154 -13.09 -7.75 -2.86
CA LEU A 154 -12.95 -6.29 -2.77
C LEU A 154 -12.85 -5.62 -4.14
N ASN A 155 -12.49 -6.39 -5.17
CA ASN A 155 -12.42 -5.87 -6.53
C ASN A 155 -13.84 -5.73 -7.09
N PRO A 156 -14.24 -4.55 -7.60
CA PRO A 156 -15.55 -4.38 -8.19
C PRO A 156 -15.73 -5.39 -9.33
N ALA A 157 -16.81 -6.17 -9.26
CA ALA A 157 -17.10 -7.17 -10.27
C ALA A 157 -17.20 -6.49 -11.65
N VAL A 158 -16.26 -6.79 -12.54
CA VAL A 158 -16.44 -6.47 -13.96
C VAL A 158 -17.58 -7.37 -14.43
N ASN A 159 -18.80 -6.84 -14.46
CA ASN A 159 -19.95 -7.50 -15.09
C ASN A 159 -19.64 -7.71 -16.58
N ARG A 160 -18.93 -8.79 -16.90
CA ARG A 160 -18.80 -9.32 -18.25
C ARG A 160 -20.05 -10.15 -18.53
N THR A 161 -21.18 -9.50 -18.76
CA THR A 161 -22.21 -10.11 -19.62
C THR A 161 -21.68 -10.01 -21.04
N PRO A 162 -21.38 -11.13 -21.74
CA PRO A 162 -21.21 -11.09 -23.18
C PRO A 162 -22.59 -10.75 -23.75
N GLY A 163 -22.78 -9.49 -24.13
CA GLY A 163 -23.94 -9.11 -24.93
C GLY A 163 -23.88 -9.91 -26.23
N LEU A 164 -24.85 -10.79 -26.42
CA LEU A 164 -25.15 -11.44 -27.69
C LEU A 164 -25.23 -10.34 -28.77
N ARG A 165 -24.39 -10.47 -29.79
CA ARG A 165 -24.66 -9.91 -31.12
C ARG A 165 -25.22 -11.03 -31.98
#